data_AF-A0A7K2WSV4-F1
#
_entry.id   AF-A0A7K2WSV4-F1
#
_cell.length_a   1.000
_cell.length_b   1.000
_cell.length_c   1.000
_cell.angle_alpha   90.00
_cell.angle_beta   90.00
_cell.angle_gamma   90.00
#
_symmetry.space_group_name_H-M   'P 1'
#
loop_
_entity.id
_entity.type
_entity.pdbx_description
1 polymer ?
#
loop_
_entity_poly.entity_id
_entity_poly.type
_entity_poly.pdbx_seq_one_letter_code
_entity_poly.pdbx_strand_id
1 'polypeptide(L)' 'GGRGAPAAAGIAGAPGVVATVTLSKSLGSQGGAVLGPARVIDHLVNAARTFIFDTGLAPAAVGGARESLRLLRR' A
#
# COMPACT_ATOMS: atom_id res chain seq x y z
N GLY A 1 -8.03 -3.07 -16.68
CA GLY A 1 -7.92 -4.13 -15.64
C GLY A 1 -6.85 -3.77 -14.63
N GLY A 2 -6.60 -4.57 -13.59
CA GLY A 2 -5.44 -4.37 -12.70
C GLY A 2 -5.68 -3.64 -11.37
N ARG A 3 -6.94 -3.49 -10.93
CA ARG A 3 -7.29 -2.84 -9.63
C ARG A 3 -7.04 -3.73 -8.40
N GLY A 4 -6.51 -4.94 -8.59
CA GLY A 4 -6.16 -5.90 -7.54
C GLY A 4 -7.31 -6.84 -7.13
N ALA A 5 -6.96 -7.86 -6.35
CA ALA A 5 -7.90 -8.91 -5.92
C ALA A 5 -9.12 -8.38 -5.14
N PRO A 6 -8.99 -7.39 -4.21
CA PRO A 6 -10.16 -6.85 -3.51
C PRO A 6 -11.18 -6.20 -4.44
N ALA A 7 -10.72 -5.54 -5.51
CA ALA A 7 -11.60 -4.94 -6.50
C ALA A 7 -12.30 -6.01 -7.36
N ALA A 8 -11.57 -7.05 -7.78
CA ALA A 8 -12.13 -8.18 -8.53
C ALA A 8 -13.19 -8.95 -7.72
N ALA A 9 -13.02 -9.03 -6.40
CA ALA A 9 -13.97 -9.66 -5.49
C ALA A 9 -15.11 -8.73 -5.03
N GLY A 10 -15.16 -7.46 -5.46
CA GLY A 10 -16.21 -6.51 -5.08
C GLY A 10 -16.15 -6.03 -3.63
N ILE A 11 -15.02 -6.20 -2.94
CA ILE A 11 -14.84 -5.89 -1.51
C ILE A 11 -13.85 -4.75 -1.25
N ALA A 12 -13.34 -4.10 -2.30
CA ALA A 12 -12.43 -2.98 -2.18
C ALA A 12 -13.07 -1.84 -1.36
N GLY A 13 -12.41 -1.42 -0.28
CA GLY A 13 -12.87 -0.34 0.58
C GLY A 13 -13.92 -0.74 1.63
N ALA A 14 -14.31 -2.02 1.69
CA ALA A 14 -15.25 -2.47 2.71
C ALA A 14 -14.68 -2.27 4.14
N PRO A 15 -15.49 -1.88 5.15
CA PRO A 15 -15.00 -1.51 6.49
C PRO A 15 -14.23 -2.60 7.25
N GLY A 16 -14.42 -3.87 6.88
CA GLY A 16 -13.74 -5.03 7.45
C GLY A 16 -12.57 -5.56 6.60
N VAL A 17 -12.19 -4.87 5.52
CA VAL A 17 -11.14 -5.31 4.61
C VAL A 17 -9.89 -4.45 4.78
N VAL A 18 -8.77 -5.13 4.95
CA VAL A 18 -7.42 -4.55 4.95
C VAL A 18 -6.64 -5.23 3.82
N ALA A 19 -5.93 -4.44 3.03
CA ALA A 19 -5.09 -4.94 1.95
C ALA A 19 -3.63 -4.62 2.22
N THR A 20 -2.75 -5.61 2.02
CA THR A 20 -1.31 -5.41 1.94
C THR A 20 -0.91 -5.46 0.47
N VAL A 21 0.00 -4.56 0.07
CA VAL A 21 0.52 -4.51 -1.30
C VAL A 21 2.03 -4.34 -1.26
N THR A 22 2.71 -4.93 -2.24
CA THR A 22 4.13 -4.66 -2.51
C THR A 22 4.27 -3.63 -3.61
N LEU A 23 5.26 -2.75 -3.49
CA LEU A 23 5.65 -1.79 -4.52
C LEU A 23 6.70 -2.37 -5.49
N SER A 24 7.21 -3.58 -5.25
CA SER A 24 8.29 -4.20 -6.04
C SER A 24 7.87 -5.10 -7.18
N LYS A 25 6.57 -5.17 -7.47
CA LYS A 25 6.03 -5.91 -8.63
C LYS A 25 5.58 -4.93 -9.71
N SER A 26 4.28 -4.80 -9.95
CA SER A 26 3.72 -3.96 -11.01
C SER A 26 4.08 -2.47 -10.91
N LEU A 27 4.50 -1.99 -9.74
CA LEU A 27 4.95 -0.61 -9.54
C LEU A 27 6.47 -0.42 -9.73
N GLY A 28 7.24 -1.49 -9.93
CA GLY A 28 8.65 -1.41 -10.32
C GLY A 28 9.55 -0.64 -9.33
N SER A 29 9.21 -0.63 -8.04
CA SER A 29 9.93 0.14 -7.01
C SER A 29 10.31 -0.76 -5.83
N GLN A 30 10.50 -0.19 -4.64
CA GLN A 30 10.78 -0.89 -3.39
C GLN A 30 9.75 -0.48 -2.32
N GLY A 31 9.38 -1.45 -1.48
CA GLY A 31 8.55 -1.21 -0.30
C GLY A 31 7.24 -1.98 -0.29
N GLY A 32 6.45 -1.70 0.73
CA GLY A 32 5.08 -2.19 0.88
C GLY A 32 4.17 -1.11 1.43
N ALA A 33 2.86 -1.35 1.34
CA ALA A 33 1.85 -0.50 1.95
C ALA A 33 0.71 -1.34 2.52
N VAL A 34 0.09 -0.81 3.57
CA VAL A 34 -1.18 -1.31 4.12
C VAL A 34 -2.27 -0.30 3.79
N LEU A 35 -3.37 -0.75 3.20
CA LEU A 35 -4.56 0.04 2.90
C LEU A 35 -5.74 -0.48 3.73
N GLY A 36 -6.47 0.41 4.38
CA GLY A 36 -7.61 0.03 5.19
C GLY A 36 -8.24 1.25 5.88
N PRO A 37 -9.20 1.03 6.79
CA PRO A 37 -9.81 2.10 7.58
C PRO A 37 -8.77 2.87 8.39
N ALA A 38 -9.00 4.17 8.61
CA ALA A 38 -8.09 5.04 9.36
C ALA A 38 -7.68 4.45 10.72
N ARG A 39 -8.64 3.90 11.49
CA ARG A 39 -8.38 3.22 12.77
C ARG A 39 -7.32 2.11 12.71
N VAL A 40 -7.23 1.40 11.57
CA VAL A 40 -6.23 0.34 11.37
C VAL A 40 -4.86 0.95 11.11
N ILE A 41 -4.80 1.99 10.28
CA ILE A 41 -3.56 2.72 10.02
C ILE A 41 -3.03 3.35 11.32
N ASP A 42 -3.89 4.01 12.09
CA ASP A 42 -3.54 4.60 13.39
C ASP A 42 -3.03 3.53 14.36
N HIS A 43 -3.68 2.37 14.41
CA HIS A 43 -3.21 1.26 15.24
C HIS A 43 -1.82 0.78 14.83
N LEU A 44 -1.57 0.61 13.52
CA LEU A 44 -0.26 0.17 13.03
C LEU A 44 0.84 1.20 13.34
N VAL A 45 0.57 2.49 13.11
CA VAL A 45 1.52 3.57 13.42
C VAL A 45 1.88 3.59 14.90
N ASN A 46 0.91 3.36 15.78
CA ASN A 46 1.12 3.47 17.23
C ASN A 46 1.58 2.17 17.91
N ALA A 47 1.30 1.00 17.35
CA ALA A 47 1.51 -0.28 18.03
C ALA A 47 2.35 -1.31 17.27
N ALA A 48 2.50 -1.20 15.94
CA ALA A 48 3.23 -2.21 15.18
C ALA A 48 4.73 -2.01 15.34
N ARG A 49 5.39 -2.91 16.09
CA ARG A 49 6.86 -2.94 16.21
C ARG A 49 7.57 -3.00 14.86
N THR A 50 6.98 -3.72 13.91
CA THR A 50 7.49 -3.85 12.53
C THR A 50 7.38 -2.56 11.71
N PHE A 51 6.61 -1.57 12.18
CA PHE A 51 6.57 -0.22 11.60
C PHE A 51 7.42 0.75 12.43
N ILE A 52 7.32 0.71 13.76
CA ILE A 52 8.06 1.59 14.68
C ILE A 52 9.58 1.43 14.52
N PHE A 53 10.06 0.22 14.26
CA PHE A 53 11.48 -0.07 14.04
C PHE A 53 11.85 -0.17 12.55
N ASP A 54 10.97 0.24 11.65
CA ASP A 54 11.29 0.39 10.23
C ASP A 54 11.75 1.84 9.97
N THR A 55 12.83 2.00 9.21
CA THR A 55 13.30 3.33 8.78
C THR A 55 12.45 3.89 7.62
N GLY A 56 11.44 3.13 7.18
CA GLY A 56 10.51 3.53 6.16
C GLY A 56 11.12 3.45 4.76
N LEU A 57 10.49 4.15 3.81
CA LEU A 57 10.90 4.09 2.40
C LEU A 57 11.84 5.24 2.04
N ALA A 58 12.89 4.90 1.28
CA ALA A 58 13.73 5.91 0.65
C ALA A 58 12.89 6.82 -0.27
N PRO A 59 13.12 8.14 -0.29
CA PRO A 59 12.34 9.06 -1.13
C PRO A 59 12.31 8.67 -2.62
N ALA A 60 13.43 8.16 -3.16
CA ALA A 60 13.51 7.70 -4.54
C ALA A 60 12.55 6.52 -4.82
N ALA A 61 12.40 5.58 -3.89
CA ALA A 61 11.47 4.47 -4.02
C ALA A 61 10.01 4.95 -4.01
N VAL A 62 9.67 5.91 -3.15
CA VAL A 62 8.34 6.53 -3.14
C VAL A 62 8.06 7.26 -4.46
N GLY A 63 9.03 8.03 -4.95
CA GLY A 63 8.94 8.74 -6.23
C GLY A 63 8.70 7.78 -7.41
N GLY A 64 9.49 6.71 -7.51
CA GLY A 64 9.34 5.69 -8.55
C GLY A 64 7.97 4.99 -8.49
N ALA A 65 7.52 4.59 -7.30
CA ALA A 65 6.22 3.94 -7.14
C ALA A 65 5.06 4.88 -7.51
N ARG A 66 5.13 6.16 -7.12
CA ARG A 66 4.12 7.18 -7.41
C ARG A 66 4.02 7.45 -8.92
N GLU A 67 5.15 7.54 -9.60
CA GLU A 67 5.16 7.76 -11.06
C GLU A 67 4.66 6.53 -11.82
N SER A 68 5.09 5.33 -11.44
CA SER A 68 4.54 4.08 -12.00
C SER A 68 3.01 4.00 -11.85
N LEU A 69 2.48 4.35 -10.67
CA LEU A 69 1.03 4.39 -10.43
C LEU A 69 0.33 5.43 -11.32
N ARG A 70 0.97 6.59 -11.55
CA ARG A 70 0.44 7.63 -12.43
C ARG A 70 0.37 7.15 -13.88
N LEU A 71 1.40 6.43 -14.34
CA LEU A 71 1.43 5.83 -15.69
C LEU A 71 0.36 4.74 -15.85
N LEU A 72 0.15 3.89 -14.83
CA LEU A 72 -0.88 2.85 -14.84
C LEU A 72 -2.33 3.37 -14.86
N ARG A 73 -2.54 4.62 -14.44
CA ARG A 73 -3.87 5.25 -14.38
C ARG A 73 -4.21 6.10 -15.62
N ARG A 74 -3.27 6.26 -16.55
CA ARG A 74 -3.54 6.82 -17.88
C ARG A 74 -4.34 5.83 -18.70
#